data_AF-A0A6J8CK96-F1
#
_entry.id   AF-A0A6J8CK96-F1
#
_cell.length_a   1.000
_cell.length_b   1.000
_cell.length_c   1.000
_cell.angle_alpha   90.00
_cell.angle_beta   90.00
_cell.angle_gamma   90.00
#
_symmetry.space_group_name_H-M   'P 1'
#
loop_
_entity.id
_entity.type
_entity.pdbx_description
1 polymer ?
#
loop_
_entity_poly.entity_id
_entity_poly.type
_entity_poly.pdbx_seq_one_letter_code
_entity_poly.pdbx_strand_id
1 'polypeptide(L)'
;MASNWTVCGVCDSLKIAKPSVVYCSECDEGLCDECDKHHAVSKASRAHCTIPVDEYNKLPTDILEIRHNCLKHNEKYLIYCRKHDCPCCHKCVIESHNDCKDIIAIVDIIKDVKSSNALSDIEHILVEVAENLEKITKDRKDNLTSLIEQRKRIEIEIQQTRIKINCHLDQVQEDLMKELNTKMERERKKIEDLLTTLEKKREEIEEYKRTITNIKQHASDLQTFLAIKQIENNVSNEERFLEILTTSESLKQILLSLKDKGVFQKISNFKFIGQIEVEMRPIEVVMTRMKGKQAQLEVSALKYPRGITVDNDGNVYVASSGTNKVIVISSDGKRFMEMLSVKDGLYNPSVLDYDKSTNQLLVANESKTAFLFQVESKN
;
A
#
# COMPACT_ATOMS: atom_id res chain seq x y z
N MET A 1 -33.02 -22.53 39.04
CA MET A 1 -33.17 -21.10 39.34
C MET A 1 -31.83 -20.65 39.85
N ALA A 2 -31.19 -19.68 39.18
CA ALA A 2 -29.97 -19.08 39.69
C ALA A 2 -30.31 -18.46 41.05
N SER A 3 -29.84 -19.07 42.12
CA SER A 3 -29.99 -18.56 43.48
C SER A 3 -29.04 -17.37 43.59
N ASN A 4 -29.41 -16.25 43.00
CA ASN A 4 -28.88 -14.95 43.41
C ASN A 4 -29.13 -14.91 44.90
N TRP A 5 -28.06 -14.90 45.69
CA TRP A 5 -28.02 -14.97 47.15
C TRP A 5 -28.77 -13.76 47.74
N THR A 6 -30.08 -13.76 47.58
CA THR A 6 -31.01 -12.65 47.85
C THR A 6 -31.62 -12.80 49.23
N VAL A 7 -31.66 -14.03 49.73
CA VAL A 7 -32.13 -14.37 51.08
C VAL A 7 -31.04 -15.12 51.84
N CYS A 8 -31.00 -14.91 53.16
CA CYS A 8 -30.07 -15.56 54.07
C CYS A 8 -30.46 -17.04 54.23
N GLY A 9 -29.57 -17.97 53.84
CA GLY A 9 -29.85 -19.41 53.87
C GLY A 9 -30.14 -19.94 55.29
N VAL A 10 -29.44 -19.38 56.29
CA VAL A 10 -29.64 -19.71 57.71
C VAL A 10 -31.00 -19.22 58.21
N CYS A 11 -31.40 -17.99 57.86
CA CYS A 11 -32.70 -17.46 58.25
C CYS A 11 -33.85 -18.13 57.49
N ASP A 12 -33.64 -18.47 56.21
CA ASP A 12 -34.63 -19.16 55.37
C ASP A 12 -34.93 -20.57 55.89
N SER A 13 -33.91 -21.27 56.41
CA SER A 13 -34.07 -22.54 57.12
C SER A 13 -34.96 -22.43 58.37
N LEU A 14 -35.00 -21.25 58.98
CA LEU A 14 -35.90 -20.90 60.10
C LEU A 14 -37.23 -20.29 59.62
N LYS A 15 -37.50 -20.30 58.31
CA LYS A 15 -38.66 -19.66 57.63
C LYS A 15 -38.74 -18.15 57.81
N ILE A 16 -37.59 -17.50 58.01
CA ILE A 16 -37.47 -16.05 58.15
C ILE A 16 -36.75 -15.50 56.92
N ALA A 17 -37.45 -14.76 56.07
CA ALA A 17 -36.85 -14.12 54.91
C ALA A 17 -36.10 -12.84 55.33
N LYS A 18 -34.78 -12.94 55.53
CA LYS A 18 -33.88 -11.79 55.66
C LYS A 18 -33.00 -11.67 54.42
N PRO A 19 -32.72 -10.45 53.92
CA PRO A 19 -31.84 -10.27 52.76
C PRO A 19 -30.41 -10.68 53.09
N SER A 20 -29.75 -11.29 52.12
CA SER A 20 -28.33 -11.64 52.19
C SER A 20 -27.47 -10.43 51.82
N VAL A 21 -26.44 -10.19 52.62
CA VAL A 21 -25.48 -9.09 52.43
C VAL A 21 -24.12 -9.64 52.00
N VAL A 22 -23.77 -10.82 52.47
CA VAL A 22 -22.51 -11.52 52.14
C VAL A 22 -22.80 -12.93 51.65
N TYR A 23 -21.97 -13.42 50.73
CA TYR A 23 -21.93 -14.79 50.25
C TYR A 23 -20.71 -15.50 50.84
N CYS A 24 -20.89 -16.71 51.37
CA CYS A 24 -19.80 -17.54 51.88
C CYS A 24 -19.47 -18.64 50.87
N SER A 25 -18.23 -18.67 50.37
CA SER A 25 -17.83 -19.58 49.29
C SER A 25 -17.75 -21.05 49.71
N GLU A 26 -17.49 -21.30 51.00
CA GLU A 26 -17.30 -22.64 51.57
C GLU A 26 -18.63 -23.25 52.02
N CYS A 27 -19.52 -22.43 52.55
CA CYS A 27 -20.89 -22.83 52.90
C CYS A 27 -21.81 -22.88 51.68
N ASP A 28 -21.44 -22.18 50.60
CA ASP A 28 -22.26 -22.00 49.39
C ASP A 28 -23.65 -21.44 49.72
N GLU A 29 -23.69 -20.42 50.58
CA GLU A 29 -24.91 -19.80 51.10
C GLU A 29 -24.74 -18.29 51.28
N GLY A 30 -25.83 -17.54 51.09
CA GLY A 30 -25.91 -16.13 51.45
C GLY A 30 -26.23 -15.94 52.94
N LEU A 31 -25.64 -14.94 53.58
CA LEU A 31 -25.83 -14.59 54.99
C LEU A 31 -26.27 -13.13 55.15
N CYS A 32 -27.19 -12.87 56.08
CA CYS A 32 -27.53 -11.50 56.50
C CYS A 32 -26.49 -10.97 57.51
N ASP A 33 -26.50 -9.67 57.79
CA ASP A 33 -25.54 -9.00 58.68
C ASP A 33 -25.43 -9.65 60.09
N GLU A 34 -26.52 -10.15 60.64
CA GLU A 34 -26.51 -10.87 61.93
C GLU A 34 -25.87 -12.26 61.81
N CYS A 35 -26.24 -13.01 60.78
CA CYS A 35 -25.72 -14.35 60.56
C CYS A 35 -24.24 -14.33 60.19
N ASP A 36 -23.78 -13.31 59.48
CA ASP A 36 -22.37 -13.11 59.17
C ASP A 36 -21.54 -12.85 60.44
N LYS A 37 -22.02 -11.99 61.36
CA LYS A 37 -21.35 -11.75 62.65
C LYS A 37 -21.20 -13.04 63.46
N HIS A 38 -22.25 -13.86 63.50
CA HIS A 38 -22.20 -15.17 64.15
C HIS A 38 -21.28 -16.16 63.42
N HIS A 39 -21.28 -16.11 62.10
CA HIS A 39 -20.44 -16.95 61.24
C HIS A 39 -18.96 -16.61 61.40
N ALA A 40 -18.62 -15.33 61.54
CA ALA A 40 -17.25 -14.84 61.74
C ALA A 40 -16.67 -15.18 63.12
N VAL A 41 -17.49 -15.34 64.16
CA VAL A 41 -17.02 -15.69 65.52
C VAL A 41 -17.02 -17.19 65.80
N SER A 42 -17.81 -17.97 65.05
CA SER A 42 -17.92 -19.41 65.26
C SER A 42 -16.62 -20.13 64.88
N LYS A 43 -16.16 -21.04 65.74
CA LYS A 43 -14.96 -21.85 65.47
C LYS A 43 -15.03 -22.63 64.16
N ALA A 44 -16.24 -23.03 63.76
CA ALA A 44 -16.46 -23.85 62.56
C ALA A 44 -16.41 -23.06 61.25
N SER A 45 -16.62 -21.73 61.28
CA SER A 45 -16.84 -20.92 60.06
C SER A 45 -16.05 -19.62 60.01
N ARG A 46 -15.35 -19.23 61.10
CA ARG A 46 -14.53 -18.01 61.18
C ARG A 46 -13.38 -17.93 60.17
N ALA A 47 -13.04 -19.04 59.52
CA ALA A 47 -11.95 -19.13 58.55
C ALA A 47 -12.47 -19.20 57.10
N HIS A 48 -13.78 -19.18 56.88
CA HIS A 48 -14.37 -19.20 55.55
C HIS A 48 -14.25 -17.82 54.89
N CYS A 49 -14.12 -17.80 53.56
CA CYS A 49 -14.07 -16.60 52.76
C CYS A 49 -15.48 -16.09 52.46
N THR A 50 -15.78 -14.88 52.93
CA THR A 50 -17.01 -14.17 52.64
C THR A 50 -16.76 -13.05 51.64
N ILE A 51 -17.68 -12.90 50.69
CA ILE A 51 -17.64 -11.91 49.61
C ILE A 51 -18.95 -11.11 49.68
N PRO A 52 -18.92 -9.77 49.69
CA PRO A 52 -20.15 -8.98 49.60
C PRO A 52 -20.96 -9.36 48.37
N VAL A 53 -22.27 -9.55 48.53
CA VAL A 53 -23.16 -9.98 47.43
C VAL A 53 -23.11 -8.98 46.27
N ASP A 54 -23.01 -7.68 46.56
CA ASP A 54 -22.88 -6.63 45.54
C ASP A 54 -21.58 -6.74 44.72
N GLU A 55 -20.50 -7.23 45.32
CA GLU A 55 -19.24 -7.48 44.60
C GLU A 55 -19.27 -8.79 43.83
N TYR A 56 -19.87 -9.83 44.41
CA TYR A 56 -20.09 -11.10 43.73
C TYR A 56 -20.94 -10.92 42.46
N ASN A 57 -21.97 -10.08 42.52
CA ASN A 57 -22.83 -9.76 41.38
C ASN A 57 -22.15 -8.92 40.29
N LYS A 58 -20.94 -8.39 40.50
CA LYS A 58 -20.15 -7.74 39.43
C LYS A 58 -19.51 -8.75 38.49
N LEU A 59 -19.48 -10.04 38.85
CA LEU A 59 -18.97 -11.08 37.97
C LEU A 59 -19.88 -11.25 36.75
N PRO A 60 -19.34 -11.61 35.58
CA PRO A 60 -20.14 -11.88 34.40
C PRO A 60 -21.19 -12.96 34.65
N THR A 61 -22.36 -12.82 34.04
CA THR A 61 -23.48 -13.79 34.17
C THR A 61 -23.04 -15.21 33.86
N ASP A 62 -22.21 -15.39 32.84
CA ASP A 62 -21.71 -16.70 32.41
C ASP A 62 -20.86 -17.39 33.49
N ILE A 63 -20.18 -16.60 34.34
CA ILE A 63 -19.38 -17.11 35.48
C ILE A 63 -20.30 -17.45 36.66
N LEU A 64 -21.32 -16.63 36.89
CA LEU A 64 -22.31 -16.86 37.95
C LEU A 64 -23.21 -18.08 37.68
N GLU A 65 -23.38 -18.45 36.41
CA GLU A 65 -24.12 -19.64 35.99
C GLU A 65 -23.32 -20.94 36.10
N ILE A 66 -22.01 -20.86 36.38
CA ILE A 66 -21.16 -22.04 36.57
C ILE A 66 -21.65 -22.81 37.80
N ARG A 67 -22.17 -24.01 37.56
CA ARG A 67 -22.65 -24.87 38.65
C ARG A 67 -21.50 -25.54 39.39
N HIS A 68 -21.57 -25.54 40.72
CA HIS A 68 -20.62 -26.24 41.58
C HIS A 68 -20.81 -27.78 41.60
N ASN A 69 -21.94 -28.27 41.07
CA ASN A 69 -22.31 -29.68 41.08
C ASN A 69 -22.44 -30.26 39.67
N CYS A 70 -22.14 -31.55 39.57
CA CYS A 70 -22.26 -32.36 38.37
C CYS A 70 -23.70 -32.42 37.88
N LEU A 71 -23.90 -32.10 36.60
CA LEU A 71 -25.22 -32.13 35.97
C LEU A 71 -25.85 -33.52 35.94
N LYS A 72 -25.03 -34.59 35.86
CA LYS A 72 -25.52 -35.97 35.78
C LYS A 72 -25.75 -36.61 37.14
N HIS A 73 -24.86 -36.36 38.08
CA HIS A 73 -24.83 -37.09 39.36
C HIS A 73 -25.13 -36.22 40.58
N ASN A 74 -25.31 -34.90 40.39
CA ASN A 74 -25.56 -33.90 41.42
C ASN A 74 -24.50 -33.85 42.56
N GLU A 75 -23.31 -34.40 42.30
CA GLU A 75 -22.17 -34.40 43.23
C GLU A 75 -21.23 -33.22 42.94
N LYS A 76 -20.54 -32.71 43.97
CA LYS A 76 -19.55 -31.62 43.82
C LYS A 76 -18.46 -32.03 42.83
N TYR A 77 -18.04 -31.07 42.00
CA TYR A 77 -16.86 -31.26 41.16
C TYR A 77 -15.60 -31.23 42.03
N LEU A 78 -14.88 -32.36 42.09
CA LEU A 78 -13.65 -32.49 42.87
C LEU A 78 -12.42 -32.80 41.99
N ILE A 79 -12.66 -33.26 40.77
CA ILE A 79 -11.66 -33.82 39.87
C ILE A 79 -11.73 -33.09 38.53
N TYR A 80 -10.60 -32.88 37.87
CA TYR A 80 -10.53 -32.29 36.53
C TYR A 80 -9.85 -33.25 35.56
N CYS A 81 -10.46 -33.44 34.39
CA CYS A 81 -9.88 -34.23 33.32
C CYS A 81 -9.16 -33.32 32.33
N ARG A 82 -7.82 -33.36 32.28
CA ARG A 82 -7.04 -32.54 31.32
C ARG A 82 -7.25 -32.95 29.86
N LYS A 83 -7.54 -34.23 29.63
CA LYS A 83 -7.80 -34.76 28.28
C LYS A 83 -9.07 -34.17 27.65
N HIS A 84 -10.11 -33.94 28.46
CA HIS A 84 -11.41 -33.46 28.00
C HIS A 84 -11.71 -32.02 28.43
N ASP A 85 -10.77 -31.39 29.14
CA ASP A 85 -10.83 -30.02 29.63
C ASP A 85 -12.12 -29.71 30.39
N CYS A 86 -12.49 -30.58 31.35
CA CYS A 86 -13.76 -30.49 32.06
C CYS A 86 -13.69 -30.92 33.53
N PRO A 87 -14.50 -30.31 34.42
CA PRO A 87 -14.65 -30.75 35.79
C PRO A 87 -15.53 -32.01 35.88
N CYS A 88 -15.16 -32.91 36.79
CA CYS A 88 -15.72 -34.25 36.99
C CYS A 88 -16.02 -34.50 38.49
N CYS A 89 -17.10 -35.24 38.77
CA CYS A 89 -17.30 -35.87 40.08
C CYS A 89 -16.70 -37.28 40.10
N HIS A 90 -16.68 -37.95 41.26
CA HIS A 90 -16.14 -39.31 41.38
C HIS A 90 -16.86 -40.31 40.46
N LYS A 91 -18.18 -40.18 40.30
CA LYS A 91 -18.98 -41.04 39.40
C LYS A 91 -18.66 -40.81 37.92
N CYS A 92 -18.46 -39.56 37.50
CA CYS A 92 -18.05 -39.24 36.11
C CYS A 92 -16.74 -39.91 35.73
N VAL A 93 -15.79 -40.00 36.66
CA VAL A 93 -14.49 -40.64 36.40
C VAL A 93 -14.65 -42.13 36.12
N ILE A 94 -15.53 -42.80 36.85
CA ILE A 94 -15.76 -44.24 36.71
C ILE A 94 -16.58 -44.56 35.44
N GLU A 95 -17.57 -43.73 35.12
CA GLU A 95 -18.50 -44.02 34.01
C GLU A 95 -18.05 -43.48 32.66
N SER A 96 -17.54 -42.24 32.60
CA SER A 96 -17.31 -41.52 31.33
C SER A 96 -15.85 -41.15 31.09
N HIS A 97 -15.00 -41.18 32.12
CA HIS A 97 -13.58 -40.85 32.01
C HIS A 97 -12.65 -41.97 32.49
N ASN A 98 -13.12 -43.23 32.46
CA ASN A 98 -12.38 -44.40 32.94
C ASN A 98 -11.04 -44.63 32.20
N ASP A 99 -10.99 -44.29 30.92
CA ASP A 99 -9.79 -44.40 30.07
C ASP A 99 -8.90 -43.15 30.11
N CYS A 100 -9.25 -42.13 30.90
CA CYS A 100 -8.46 -40.90 31.01
C CYS A 100 -7.35 -41.09 32.04
N LYS A 101 -6.09 -40.98 31.59
CA LYS A 101 -4.92 -41.14 32.46
C LYS A 101 -4.47 -39.84 33.13
N ASP A 102 -4.85 -38.69 32.57
CA ASP A 102 -4.46 -37.36 33.06
C ASP A 102 -5.64 -36.70 33.78
N ILE A 103 -5.81 -37.14 35.04
CA ILE A 103 -6.87 -36.72 35.94
C ILE A 103 -6.20 -36.15 37.19
N ILE A 104 -6.58 -34.94 37.58
CA ILE A 104 -5.99 -34.24 38.72
C ILE A 104 -7.07 -33.64 39.62
N ALA A 105 -6.75 -33.43 40.90
CA ALA A 105 -7.69 -32.79 41.82
C ALA A 105 -7.89 -31.32 41.44
N ILE A 106 -9.15 -30.85 41.44
CA ILE A 106 -9.47 -29.45 41.11
C ILE A 106 -8.78 -28.48 42.08
N VAL A 107 -8.63 -28.88 43.35
CA VAL A 107 -7.96 -28.05 44.37
C VAL A 107 -6.51 -27.75 43.98
N ASP A 108 -5.82 -28.71 43.35
CA ASP A 108 -4.43 -28.52 42.92
C ASP A 108 -4.35 -27.65 41.67
N ILE A 109 -5.30 -27.78 40.72
CA ILE A 109 -5.43 -26.82 39.61
C ILE A 109 -5.69 -25.42 40.13
N ILE A 110 -6.60 -25.26 41.09
CA ILE A 110 -6.93 -23.94 41.63
C ILE A 110 -5.71 -23.33 42.32
N LYS A 111 -4.92 -24.13 43.06
CA LYS A 111 -3.65 -23.67 43.63
C LYS A 111 -2.65 -23.31 42.55
N ASP A 112 -2.51 -24.11 41.51
CA ASP A 112 -1.62 -23.85 40.38
C ASP A 112 -2.03 -22.57 39.64
N VAL A 113 -3.32 -22.36 39.38
CA VAL A 113 -3.85 -21.15 38.73
C VAL A 113 -3.67 -19.93 39.63
N LYS A 114 -3.96 -20.04 40.93
CA LYS A 114 -3.77 -18.95 41.91
C LYS A 114 -2.31 -18.60 42.15
N SER A 115 -1.41 -19.58 42.04
CA SER A 115 0.05 -19.38 42.20
C SER A 115 0.73 -19.01 40.89
N SER A 116 0.13 -19.36 39.75
CA SER A 116 0.54 -18.88 38.44
C SER A 116 0.13 -17.42 38.24
N ASN A 117 0.97 -16.65 37.56
CA ASN A 117 0.62 -15.31 37.11
C ASN A 117 -0.31 -15.33 35.89
N ALA A 118 -1.07 -16.41 35.64
CA ALA A 118 -1.84 -16.59 34.40
C ALA A 118 -2.83 -15.46 34.13
N LEU A 119 -3.52 -14.95 35.15
CA LEU A 119 -4.43 -13.80 35.00
C LEU A 119 -3.67 -12.51 34.67
N SER A 120 -2.51 -12.28 35.30
CA SER A 120 -1.65 -11.12 35.03
C SER A 120 -1.01 -11.19 33.64
N ASP A 121 -0.63 -12.39 33.18
CA ASP A 121 -0.15 -12.64 31.83
C ASP A 121 -1.23 -12.34 30.78
N ILE A 122 -2.48 -12.75 31.04
CA ILE A 122 -3.63 -12.44 30.17
C ILE A 122 -3.88 -10.93 30.17
N GLU A 123 -3.88 -10.29 31.33
CA GLU A 123 -4.04 -8.84 31.46
C GLU A 123 -2.98 -8.08 30.65
N HIS A 124 -1.70 -8.45 30.77
CA HIS A 124 -0.62 -7.84 30.00
C HIS A 124 -0.80 -8.05 28.48
N ILE A 125 -1.25 -9.23 28.05
CA ILE A 125 -1.56 -9.49 26.63
C ILE A 125 -2.69 -8.58 26.15
N LEU A 126 -3.75 -8.40 26.96
CA LEU A 126 -4.87 -7.54 26.60
C LEU A 126 -4.42 -6.08 26.47
N VAL A 127 -3.53 -5.60 27.34
CA VAL A 127 -2.92 -4.27 27.23
C VAL A 127 -2.10 -4.13 25.95
N GLU A 128 -1.20 -5.09 25.65
CA GLU A 128 -0.40 -5.09 24.41
C GLU A 128 -1.28 -5.09 23.16
N VAL A 129 -2.35 -5.89 23.14
CA VAL A 129 -3.31 -5.93 22.04
C VAL A 129 -4.03 -4.59 21.89
N ALA A 130 -4.49 -3.99 22.99
CA ALA A 130 -5.15 -2.69 22.96
C ALA A 130 -4.22 -1.59 22.42
N GLU A 131 -2.98 -1.51 22.89
CA GLU A 131 -1.99 -0.55 22.40
C GLU A 131 -1.70 -0.73 20.90
N ASN A 132 -1.60 -1.98 20.43
CA ASN A 132 -1.38 -2.25 19.01
C ASN A 132 -2.59 -1.85 18.17
N LEU A 133 -3.81 -2.10 18.64
CA LEU A 133 -5.04 -1.64 17.97
C LEU A 133 -5.11 -0.11 17.91
N GLU A 134 -4.68 0.60 18.96
CA GLU A 134 -4.60 2.05 18.95
C GLU A 134 -3.56 2.57 17.95
N LYS A 135 -2.37 1.98 17.91
CA LYS A 135 -1.31 2.34 16.94
C LYS A 135 -1.81 2.14 15.50
N ILE A 136 -2.43 0.99 15.20
CA ILE A 136 -3.00 0.72 13.88
C ILE A 136 -4.09 1.74 13.54
N THR A 137 -4.97 2.05 14.50
CA THR A 137 -6.05 3.02 14.28
C THR A 137 -5.50 4.41 13.98
N LYS A 138 -4.46 4.84 14.70
CA LYS A 138 -3.79 6.12 14.48
C LYS A 138 -3.13 6.19 13.11
N ASP A 139 -2.33 5.17 12.75
CA ASP A 139 -1.69 5.10 11.44
C ASP A 139 -2.72 5.16 10.30
N ARG A 140 -3.85 4.44 10.40
CA ARG A 140 -4.88 4.48 9.36
C ARG A 140 -5.54 5.84 9.22
N LYS A 141 -5.70 6.59 10.31
CA LYS A 141 -6.16 7.99 10.27
C LYS A 141 -5.13 8.90 9.60
N ASP A 142 -3.86 8.77 9.95
CA ASP A 142 -2.77 9.57 9.38
C ASP A 142 -2.52 9.25 7.90
N ASN A 143 -2.67 7.99 7.50
CA ASN A 143 -2.61 7.56 6.11
C ASN A 143 -3.78 8.13 5.30
N LEU A 144 -5.00 8.13 5.86
CA LEU A 144 -6.17 8.73 5.21
C LEU A 144 -5.97 10.24 4.95
N THR A 145 -5.44 10.99 5.92
CA THR A 145 -5.15 12.42 5.73
C THR A 145 -4.06 12.64 4.69
N SER A 146 -2.99 11.83 4.72
CA SER A 146 -1.92 11.84 3.71
C SER A 146 -2.43 11.54 2.31
N LEU A 147 -3.31 10.54 2.13
CA LEU A 147 -3.93 10.22 0.84
C LEU A 147 -4.76 11.38 0.27
N ILE A 148 -5.52 12.07 1.13
CA ILE A 148 -6.29 13.25 0.72
C ILE A 148 -5.35 14.37 0.25
N GLU A 149 -4.22 14.57 0.91
CA GLU A 149 -3.22 15.57 0.53
C GLU A 149 -2.48 15.20 -0.75
N GLN A 150 -2.06 13.94 -0.90
CA GLN A 150 -1.46 13.42 -2.12
C GLN A 150 -2.39 13.60 -3.33
N ARG A 151 -3.69 13.28 -3.16
CA ARG A 151 -4.70 13.52 -4.20
C ARG A 151 -4.72 14.99 -4.63
N LYS A 152 -4.77 15.93 -3.67
CA LYS A 152 -4.78 17.37 -3.97
C LYS A 152 -3.51 17.80 -4.71
N ARG A 153 -2.33 17.28 -4.31
CA ARG A 153 -1.06 17.57 -5.01
C ARG A 153 -1.10 17.08 -6.46
N ILE A 154 -1.52 15.84 -6.68
CA ILE A 154 -1.62 15.26 -8.03
C ILE A 154 -2.65 16.02 -8.88
N GLU A 155 -3.79 16.43 -8.32
CA GLU A 155 -4.77 17.27 -9.01
C GLU A 155 -4.16 18.60 -9.48
N ILE A 156 -3.35 19.26 -8.65
CA ILE A 156 -2.63 20.49 -9.01
C ILE A 156 -1.59 20.23 -10.10
N GLU A 157 -0.83 19.15 -10.01
CA GLU A 157 0.18 18.79 -11.02
C GLU A 157 -0.44 18.50 -12.40
N ILE A 158 -1.59 17.81 -12.45
CA ILE A 158 -2.34 17.58 -13.69
C ILE A 158 -2.77 18.91 -14.30
N GLN A 159 -3.30 19.84 -13.49
CA GLN A 159 -3.72 21.16 -13.96
C GLN A 159 -2.52 21.97 -14.48
N GLN A 160 -1.41 21.99 -13.76
CA GLN A 160 -0.19 22.68 -14.17
C GLN A 160 0.38 22.10 -15.47
N THR A 161 0.36 20.78 -15.63
CA THR A 161 0.82 20.12 -16.86
C THR A 161 -0.01 20.53 -18.06
N ARG A 162 -1.35 20.59 -17.91
CA ARG A 162 -2.24 21.11 -18.95
C ARG A 162 -1.91 22.56 -19.32
N ILE A 163 -1.69 23.43 -18.32
CA ILE A 163 -1.34 24.84 -18.56
C ILE A 163 -0.02 24.95 -19.32
N LYS A 164 1.00 24.16 -18.96
CA LYS A 164 2.29 24.14 -19.67
C LYS A 164 2.13 23.74 -21.14
N ILE A 165 1.33 22.71 -21.42
CA ILE A 165 1.06 22.27 -22.80
C ILE A 165 0.38 23.39 -23.60
N ASN A 166 -0.66 24.02 -23.04
CA ASN A 166 -1.36 25.12 -23.72
C ASN A 166 -0.43 26.30 -24.00
N CYS A 167 0.38 26.69 -23.01
CA CYS A 167 1.34 27.78 -23.17
C CYS A 167 2.37 27.48 -24.28
N HIS A 168 2.80 26.22 -24.41
CA HIS A 168 3.68 25.83 -25.51
C HIS A 168 2.98 25.91 -26.88
N LEU A 169 1.71 25.51 -26.97
CA LEU A 169 0.92 25.65 -28.21
C LEU A 169 0.73 27.12 -28.60
N ASP A 170 0.45 27.98 -27.61
CA ASP A 170 0.33 29.42 -27.83
C ASP A 170 1.66 30.00 -28.36
N GLN A 171 2.80 29.59 -27.80
CA GLN A 171 4.12 30.02 -28.28
C GLN A 171 4.39 29.59 -29.72
N VAL A 172 4.10 28.33 -30.06
CA VAL A 172 4.27 27.82 -31.43
C VAL A 172 3.42 28.59 -32.43
N GLN A 173 2.18 28.96 -32.04
CA GLN A 173 1.33 29.81 -32.87
C GLN A 173 1.93 31.20 -33.03
N GLU A 174 2.39 31.82 -31.94
CA GLU A 174 2.99 33.15 -31.97
C GLU A 174 4.24 33.21 -32.86
N ASP A 175 5.09 32.19 -32.79
CA ASP A 175 6.30 32.09 -33.60
C ASP A 175 5.97 31.96 -35.10
N LEU A 176 4.95 31.16 -35.44
CA LEU A 176 4.48 31.05 -36.83
C LEU A 176 3.89 32.37 -37.34
N MET A 177 3.15 33.08 -36.49
CA MET A 177 2.61 34.39 -36.83
C MET A 177 3.72 35.43 -37.01
N LYS A 178 4.78 35.40 -36.19
CA LYS A 178 5.97 36.24 -36.38
C LYS A 178 6.66 35.91 -37.70
N GLU A 179 6.85 34.63 -38.02
CA GLU A 179 7.44 34.23 -39.31
C GLU A 179 6.59 34.72 -40.49
N LEU A 180 5.26 34.57 -40.42
CA LEU A 180 4.34 35.07 -41.45
C LEU A 180 4.47 36.59 -41.61
N ASN A 181 4.41 37.35 -40.52
CA ASN A 181 4.51 38.81 -40.55
C ASN A 181 5.84 39.28 -41.14
N THR A 182 6.96 38.64 -40.76
CA THR A 182 8.27 39.01 -41.31
C THR A 182 8.40 38.71 -42.81
N LYS A 183 7.81 37.61 -43.29
CA LYS A 183 7.76 37.32 -44.74
C LYS A 183 6.87 38.31 -45.48
N MET A 184 5.71 38.62 -44.92
CA MET A 184 4.79 39.60 -45.48
C MET A 184 5.44 40.98 -45.59
N GLU A 185 6.13 41.44 -44.55
CA GLU A 185 6.78 42.74 -44.54
C GLU A 185 7.91 42.82 -45.58
N ARG A 186 8.69 41.75 -45.77
CA ARG A 186 9.73 41.69 -46.81
C ARG A 186 9.15 41.83 -48.21
N GLU A 187 8.09 41.07 -48.51
CA GLU A 187 7.48 41.13 -49.84
C GLU A 187 6.74 42.46 -50.07
N ARG A 188 6.05 42.97 -49.04
CA ARG A 188 5.42 44.29 -49.07
C ARG A 188 6.44 45.38 -49.41
N LYS A 189 7.59 45.39 -48.74
CA LYS A 189 8.65 46.38 -48.98
C LYS A 189 9.15 46.35 -50.42
N LYS A 190 9.35 45.16 -51.01
CA LYS A 190 9.75 45.04 -52.42
C LYS A 190 8.70 45.64 -53.37
N ILE A 191 7.41 45.44 -53.07
CA ILE A 191 6.32 46.03 -53.86
C ILE A 191 6.31 47.55 -53.70
N GLU A 192 6.46 48.07 -52.48
CA GLU A 192 6.53 49.52 -52.23
C GLU A 192 7.73 50.17 -52.93
N ASP A 193 8.91 49.55 -52.90
CA ASP A 193 10.11 50.01 -53.61
C ASP A 193 9.91 50.00 -55.15
N LEU A 194 9.19 49.00 -55.68
CA LEU A 194 8.85 48.96 -57.09
C LEU A 194 7.83 50.05 -57.47
N LEU A 195 6.80 50.25 -56.65
CA LEU A 195 5.77 51.27 -56.88
C LEU A 195 6.39 52.67 -56.91
N THR A 196 7.26 53.00 -55.95
CA THR A 196 7.95 54.30 -55.92
C THR A 196 8.84 54.51 -57.15
N THR A 197 9.53 53.46 -57.61
CA THR A 197 10.33 53.52 -58.84
C THR A 197 9.45 53.77 -60.07
N LEU A 198 8.33 53.05 -60.18
CA LEU A 198 7.38 53.22 -61.29
C LEU A 198 6.71 54.59 -61.28
N GLU A 199 6.36 55.13 -60.11
CA GLU A 199 5.80 56.47 -59.97
C GLU A 199 6.79 57.54 -60.43
N LYS A 200 8.07 57.45 -60.02
CA LYS A 200 9.12 58.36 -60.48
C LYS A 200 9.30 58.29 -62.01
N LYS A 201 9.31 57.08 -62.57
CA LYS A 201 9.39 56.88 -64.03
C LYS A 201 8.19 57.46 -64.77
N ARG A 202 6.99 57.34 -64.20
CA ARG A 202 5.79 57.98 -64.75
C ARG A 202 5.92 59.51 -64.77
N GLU A 203 6.45 60.12 -63.71
CA GLU A 203 6.69 61.57 -63.65
C GLU A 203 7.72 62.02 -64.69
N GLU A 204 8.83 61.28 -64.85
CA GLU A 204 9.83 61.54 -65.90
C GLU A 204 9.20 61.51 -67.31
N ILE A 205 8.34 60.53 -67.59
CA ILE A 205 7.62 60.43 -68.87
C ILE A 205 6.64 61.59 -69.07
N GLU A 206 5.92 62.02 -68.04
CA GLU A 206 5.02 63.17 -68.13
C GLU A 206 5.80 64.48 -68.42
N GLU A 207 6.99 64.64 -67.85
CA GLU A 207 7.85 65.78 -68.15
C GLU A 207 8.38 65.74 -69.60
N TYR A 208 8.71 64.56 -70.12
CA TYR A 208 9.05 64.39 -71.54
C TYR A 208 7.89 64.80 -72.44
N LYS A 209 6.64 64.41 -72.12
CA LYS A 209 5.45 64.82 -72.88
C LYS A 209 5.27 66.34 -72.88
N ARG A 210 5.46 67.02 -71.75
CA ARG A 210 5.39 68.49 -71.67
C ARG A 210 6.47 69.14 -72.52
N THR A 211 7.71 68.64 -72.43
CA THR A 211 8.84 69.15 -73.20
C THR A 211 8.56 69.03 -74.71
N ILE A 212 8.07 67.88 -75.17
CA ILE A 212 7.66 67.67 -76.58
C ILE A 212 6.57 68.66 -76.99
N THR A 213 5.59 68.91 -76.13
CA THR A 213 4.50 69.87 -76.41
C THR A 213 5.05 71.30 -76.57
N ASN A 214 5.98 71.71 -75.70
CA ASN A 214 6.63 73.02 -75.78
C ASN A 214 7.49 73.16 -77.04
N ILE A 215 8.26 72.12 -77.40
CA ILE A 215 9.07 72.12 -78.63
C ILE A 215 8.16 72.28 -79.85
N LYS A 216 7.06 71.54 -79.93
CA LYS A 216 6.10 71.63 -81.04
C LYS A 216 5.48 73.02 -81.18
N GLN A 217 5.25 73.74 -80.08
CA GLN A 217 4.58 75.04 -80.07
C GLN A 217 5.54 76.22 -80.29
N HIS A 218 6.80 76.11 -79.86
CA HIS A 218 7.68 77.28 -79.71
C HIS A 218 9.08 77.14 -80.30
N ALA A 219 9.54 75.94 -80.70
CA ALA A 219 10.90 75.75 -81.20
C ALA A 219 11.02 76.07 -82.70
N SER A 220 12.20 76.54 -83.12
CA SER A 220 12.56 76.66 -84.54
C SER A 220 12.81 75.29 -85.20
N ASP A 221 12.77 75.23 -86.53
CA ASP A 221 12.95 73.98 -87.30
C ASP A 221 14.26 73.25 -86.95
N LEU A 222 15.37 73.99 -86.79
CA LEU A 222 16.67 73.43 -86.43
C LEU A 222 16.69 72.89 -84.98
N GLN A 223 16.09 73.63 -84.04
CA GLN A 223 15.98 73.19 -82.64
C GLN A 223 15.11 71.94 -82.52
N THR A 224 14.02 71.87 -83.28
CA THR A 224 13.16 70.69 -83.35
C THR A 224 13.91 69.49 -83.91
N PHE A 225 14.64 69.66 -85.01
CA PHE A 225 15.43 68.57 -85.62
C PHE A 225 16.50 68.00 -84.68
N LEU A 226 17.22 68.87 -83.96
CA LEU A 226 18.23 68.44 -82.99
C LEU A 226 17.61 67.78 -81.74
N ALA A 227 16.45 68.26 -81.28
CA ALA A 227 15.77 67.72 -80.11
C ALA A 227 15.15 66.33 -80.36
N ILE A 228 14.65 66.05 -81.58
CA ILE A 228 14.03 64.76 -81.94
C ILE A 228 14.98 63.59 -81.64
N LYS A 229 16.24 63.67 -82.06
CA LYS A 229 17.21 62.59 -81.85
C LYS A 229 17.47 62.29 -80.37
N GLN A 230 17.44 63.32 -79.54
CA GLN A 230 17.60 63.17 -78.09
C GLN A 230 16.35 62.55 -77.44
N ILE A 231 15.16 62.92 -77.91
CA ILE A 231 13.88 62.37 -77.45
C ILE A 231 13.74 60.90 -77.85
N GLU A 232 14.08 60.53 -79.09
CA GLU A 232 14.04 59.15 -79.58
C GLU A 232 14.93 58.22 -78.75
N ASN A 233 16.11 58.69 -78.36
CA ASN A 233 17.02 57.92 -77.49
C ASN A 233 16.43 57.74 -76.08
N ASN A 234 15.79 58.78 -75.52
CA ASN A 234 15.12 58.68 -74.22
C ASN A 234 13.94 57.70 -74.27
N VAL A 235 13.12 57.75 -75.31
CA VAL A 235 12.00 56.81 -75.51
C VAL A 235 12.52 55.38 -75.62
N SER A 236 13.56 55.15 -76.41
CA SER A 236 14.18 53.81 -76.55
C SER A 236 14.70 53.25 -75.21
N ASN A 237 15.22 54.12 -74.34
CA ASN A 237 15.67 53.71 -73.00
C ASN A 237 14.51 53.31 -72.08
N GLU A 238 13.39 54.03 -72.13
CA GLU A 238 12.20 53.72 -71.32
C GLU A 238 11.47 52.46 -71.83
N GLU A 239 11.42 52.24 -73.14
CA GLU A 239 10.91 50.99 -73.73
C GLU A 239 11.73 49.78 -73.27
N ARG A 240 13.07 49.90 -73.28
CA ARG A 240 13.97 48.86 -72.77
C ARG A 240 13.78 48.60 -71.28
N PHE A 241 13.54 49.64 -70.48
CA PHE A 241 13.23 49.48 -69.06
C PHE A 241 11.92 48.70 -68.85
N LEU A 242 10.88 49.00 -69.64
CA LEU A 242 9.60 48.29 -69.61
C LEU A 242 9.78 46.81 -69.99
N GLU A 243 10.57 46.50 -71.02
CA GLU A 243 10.85 45.13 -71.46
C GLU A 243 11.61 44.30 -70.39
N ILE A 244 12.55 44.93 -69.68
CA ILE A 244 13.24 44.30 -68.54
C ILE A 244 12.27 44.05 -67.38
N LEU A 245 11.34 44.97 -67.12
CA LEU A 245 10.33 44.81 -66.07
C LEU A 245 9.35 43.68 -66.37
N THR A 246 8.82 43.60 -67.59
CA THR A 246 7.83 42.57 -67.98
C THR A 246 8.40 41.15 -67.93
N THR A 247 9.70 41.00 -68.10
CA THR A 247 10.42 39.73 -68.00
C THR A 247 10.94 39.43 -66.59
N SER A 248 10.91 40.41 -65.68
CA SER A 248 11.40 40.26 -64.31
C SER A 248 10.44 39.48 -63.41
N GLU A 249 11.00 38.84 -62.37
CA GLU A 249 10.20 38.18 -61.34
C GLU A 249 9.38 39.16 -60.49
N SER A 250 9.72 40.44 -60.52
CA SER A 250 9.11 41.51 -59.71
C SER A 250 7.63 41.75 -60.02
N LEU A 251 7.14 41.31 -61.19
CA LEU A 251 5.73 41.41 -61.58
C LEU A 251 4.92 40.13 -61.34
N LYS A 252 5.55 39.07 -60.83
CA LYS A 252 4.82 37.83 -60.52
C LYS A 252 3.87 38.05 -59.35
N GLN A 253 2.67 37.45 -59.45
CA GLN A 253 1.70 37.47 -58.37
C GLN A 253 2.18 36.65 -57.17
N ILE A 254 2.16 37.25 -55.98
CA ILE A 254 2.51 36.57 -54.72
C ILE A 254 1.28 35.85 -54.17
N LEU A 255 1.39 34.54 -53.94
CA LEU A 255 0.33 33.70 -53.37
C LEU A 255 0.84 33.02 -52.09
N LEU A 256 0.15 33.22 -50.98
CA LEU A 256 0.47 32.57 -49.70
C LEU A 256 -0.37 31.30 -49.52
N SER A 257 0.27 30.24 -49.06
CA SER A 257 -0.41 29.01 -48.64
C SER A 257 0.25 28.46 -47.38
N LEU A 258 -0.59 28.08 -46.41
CA LEU A 258 -0.15 27.34 -45.24
C LEU A 258 -0.14 25.85 -45.61
N LYS A 259 1.04 25.22 -45.63
CA LYS A 259 1.15 23.77 -45.81
C LYS A 259 1.08 23.10 -44.45
N ASP A 260 0.03 22.31 -44.21
CA ASP A 260 -0.04 21.46 -43.03
C ASP A 260 1.09 20.41 -43.10
N LYS A 261 1.92 20.37 -42.05
CA LYS A 261 3.02 19.40 -41.90
C LYS A 261 2.58 18.09 -41.23
N GLY A 262 1.28 17.81 -41.16
CA GLY A 262 0.74 16.59 -40.56
C GLY A 262 0.72 16.64 -39.04
N VAL A 263 0.62 17.84 -38.46
CA VAL A 263 0.62 18.03 -36.99
C VAL A 263 -0.60 17.36 -36.36
N PHE A 264 -1.76 17.44 -37.01
CA PHE A 264 -3.00 16.82 -36.55
C PHE A 264 -2.96 15.28 -36.49
N GLN A 265 -2.18 14.62 -37.35
CA GLN A 265 -2.00 13.16 -37.32
C GLN A 265 -1.11 12.70 -36.15
N LYS A 266 -0.25 13.56 -35.62
CA LYS A 266 0.60 13.22 -34.47
C LYS A 266 -0.11 13.46 -33.13
N ILE A 267 -0.92 14.51 -33.04
CA ILE A 267 -1.67 14.87 -31.82
C ILE A 267 -2.80 13.88 -31.54
N SER A 268 -3.39 13.26 -32.56
CA SER A 268 -4.45 12.24 -32.41
C SER A 268 -4.00 10.98 -31.67
N ASN A 269 -2.69 10.77 -31.50
CA ASN A 269 -2.13 9.67 -30.69
C ASN A 269 -1.97 10.00 -29.20
N PHE A 270 -2.26 11.23 -28.78
CA PHE A 270 -2.11 11.68 -27.39
C PHE A 270 -3.33 11.24 -26.55
N LYS A 271 -3.43 9.95 -26.23
CA LYS A 271 -4.57 9.39 -25.47
C LYS A 271 -4.50 9.62 -23.96
N PHE A 272 -3.32 9.80 -23.39
CA PHE A 272 -3.12 9.91 -21.94
C PHE A 272 -2.06 10.97 -21.61
N ILE A 273 -2.30 11.76 -20.57
CA ILE A 273 -1.36 12.78 -20.05
C ILE A 273 -0.38 12.16 -19.04
N GLY A 274 -0.79 11.07 -18.38
CA GLY A 274 0.00 10.33 -17.42
C GLY A 274 -0.77 9.11 -16.92
N GLN A 275 -0.13 8.33 -16.06
CA GLN A 275 -0.71 7.16 -15.40
C GLN A 275 -0.59 7.34 -13.88
N ILE A 276 -1.67 7.01 -13.16
CA ILE A 276 -1.68 7.04 -11.69
C ILE A 276 -1.35 5.62 -11.22
N GLU A 277 -0.31 5.48 -10.40
CA GLU A 277 0.08 4.23 -9.76
C GLU A 277 -0.16 4.31 -8.26
N VAL A 278 -0.64 3.20 -7.68
CA VAL A 278 -0.90 3.08 -6.25
C VAL A 278 0.00 1.98 -5.69
N GLU A 279 0.98 2.37 -4.88
CA GLU A 279 1.85 1.44 -4.16
C GLU A 279 1.27 1.17 -2.77
N MET A 280 1.12 -0.12 -2.40
CA MET A 280 0.70 -0.50 -1.06
C MET A 280 1.90 -1.02 -0.27
N ARG A 281 2.10 -0.49 0.94
CA ARG A 281 3.14 -0.96 1.87
C ARG A 281 2.52 -1.59 3.11
N PRO A 282 3.04 -2.73 3.60
CA PRO A 282 2.57 -3.33 4.82
C PRO A 282 2.89 -2.45 6.03
N ILE A 283 2.06 -2.53 7.06
CA ILE A 283 2.32 -1.86 8.34
C ILE A 283 3.22 -2.78 9.19
N GLU A 284 4.19 -2.21 9.89
CA GLU A 284 4.96 -2.96 10.88
C GLU A 284 4.17 -3.04 12.18
N VAL A 285 3.58 -4.21 12.45
CA VAL A 285 3.01 -4.52 13.77
C VAL A 285 4.03 -5.38 14.50
N VAL A 286 4.61 -4.83 15.57
CA VAL A 286 5.51 -5.59 16.45
C VAL A 286 4.65 -6.39 17.41
N MET A 287 4.58 -7.71 17.20
CA MET A 287 4.05 -8.64 18.19
C MET A 287 5.22 -9.18 19.01
N THR A 288 5.30 -8.80 20.28
CA THR A 288 6.44 -9.17 21.15
C THR A 288 6.38 -10.62 21.64
N ARG A 289 5.19 -11.25 21.63
CA ARG A 289 5.03 -12.68 21.89
C ARG A 289 4.65 -13.44 20.62
N MET A 290 5.64 -14.06 19.96
CA MET A 290 5.35 -15.32 19.28
C MET A 290 5.08 -16.35 20.38
N LYS A 291 3.84 -16.84 20.52
CA LYS A 291 3.58 -18.14 21.16
C LYS A 291 4.19 -19.21 20.26
N GLY A 292 5.52 -19.27 20.20
CA GLY A 292 6.19 -20.51 19.90
C GLY A 292 5.79 -21.44 21.02
N LYS A 293 4.83 -22.34 20.78
CA LYS A 293 5.02 -23.69 21.31
C LYS A 293 6.46 -24.01 20.91
N GLN A 294 7.37 -24.10 21.87
CA GLN A 294 8.66 -24.74 21.64
C GLN A 294 8.32 -26.18 21.27
N ALA A 295 7.99 -26.42 20.00
CA ALA A 295 7.93 -27.73 19.42
C ALA A 295 9.39 -28.11 19.25
N GLN A 296 9.97 -28.70 20.30
CA GLN A 296 11.20 -29.45 20.16
C GLN A 296 10.86 -30.59 19.20
N LEU A 297 11.11 -30.38 17.90
CA LEU A 297 11.09 -31.49 16.95
C LEU A 297 12.32 -32.34 17.28
N GLU A 298 12.11 -33.51 17.89
CA GLU A 298 13.10 -34.56 17.89
C GLU A 298 13.18 -35.16 16.48
N VAL A 299 13.81 -34.44 15.55
CA VAL A 299 14.24 -35.01 14.28
C VAL A 299 15.47 -35.86 14.59
N SER A 300 15.26 -37.16 14.80
CA SER A 300 16.35 -38.13 15.05
C SER A 300 17.46 -38.11 13.98
N ALA A 301 17.18 -37.54 12.81
CA ALA A 301 18.12 -37.38 11.70
C ALA A 301 18.98 -36.09 11.73
N LEU A 302 18.73 -35.14 12.65
CA LEU A 302 19.53 -33.92 12.81
C LEU A 302 20.70 -34.17 13.79
N LYS A 303 21.94 -33.99 13.29
CA LYS A 303 23.16 -34.04 14.09
C LYS A 303 24.01 -32.82 13.72
N TYR A 304 24.32 -31.96 14.69
CA TYR A 304 25.02 -30.69 14.47
C TYR A 304 24.37 -29.83 13.36
N PRO A 305 23.12 -29.35 13.53
CA PRO A 305 22.53 -28.44 12.56
C PRO A 305 23.33 -27.13 12.48
N ARG A 306 23.69 -26.69 11.27
CA ARG A 306 24.54 -25.48 11.05
C ARG A 306 23.87 -24.37 10.26
N GLY A 307 22.97 -24.72 9.33
CA GLY A 307 22.30 -23.76 8.45
C GLY A 307 20.80 -24.03 8.34
N ILE A 308 20.03 -22.96 8.15
CA ILE A 308 18.57 -23.02 8.04
C ILE A 308 18.07 -21.98 7.01
N THR A 309 17.05 -22.34 6.24
CA THR A 309 16.33 -21.40 5.36
C THR A 309 14.88 -21.85 5.16
N VAL A 310 14.05 -21.03 4.51
CA VAL A 310 12.61 -21.26 4.32
C VAL A 310 12.20 -20.98 2.88
N ASP A 311 11.40 -21.87 2.28
CA ASP A 311 10.87 -21.69 0.94
C ASP A 311 9.61 -20.78 0.87
N ASN A 312 8.99 -20.71 -0.29
CA ASN A 312 7.76 -19.92 -0.53
C ASN A 312 6.52 -20.52 0.15
N ASP A 313 6.51 -21.82 0.40
CA ASP A 313 5.39 -22.56 1.01
C ASP A 313 5.53 -22.67 2.54
N GLY A 314 6.61 -22.10 3.09
CA GLY A 314 6.91 -22.09 4.51
C GLY A 314 7.60 -23.36 5.02
N ASN A 315 8.09 -24.24 4.14
CA ASN A 315 8.87 -25.40 4.56
C ASN A 315 10.29 -24.97 4.96
N VAL A 316 10.81 -25.61 5.99
CA VAL A 316 12.09 -25.26 6.62
C VAL A 316 13.15 -26.26 6.20
N TYR A 317 14.24 -25.77 5.62
CA TYR A 317 15.38 -26.56 5.17
C TYR A 317 16.48 -26.43 6.22
N VAL A 318 17.01 -27.56 6.70
CA VAL A 318 18.03 -27.59 7.75
C VAL A 318 19.23 -28.40 7.28
N ALA A 319 20.40 -27.77 7.30
CA ALA A 319 21.68 -28.42 7.01
C ALA A 319 22.18 -29.14 8.27
N SER A 320 22.22 -30.46 8.19
CA SER A 320 22.69 -31.34 9.25
C SER A 320 24.13 -31.78 8.95
N SER A 321 25.09 -31.04 9.51
CA SER A 321 26.52 -31.30 9.25
C SER A 321 26.97 -32.69 9.69
N GLY A 322 26.52 -33.13 10.85
CA GLY A 322 26.87 -34.43 11.43
C GLY A 322 26.25 -35.63 10.73
N THR A 323 25.21 -35.44 9.92
CA THR A 323 24.64 -36.51 9.09
C THR A 323 24.90 -36.32 7.59
N ASN A 324 25.59 -35.25 7.17
CA ASN A 324 25.83 -34.90 5.77
C ASN A 324 24.53 -34.82 4.94
N LYS A 325 23.48 -34.22 5.50
CA LYS A 325 22.15 -34.15 4.88
C LYS A 325 21.55 -32.76 4.94
N VAL A 326 20.64 -32.48 4.00
CA VAL A 326 19.66 -31.40 4.12
C VAL A 326 18.30 -32.03 4.36
N ILE A 327 17.67 -31.63 5.46
CA ILE A 327 16.35 -32.10 5.87
C ILE A 327 15.34 -30.99 5.63
N VAL A 328 14.19 -31.34 5.06
CA VAL A 328 13.04 -30.44 4.89
C VAL A 328 12.00 -30.79 5.93
N ILE A 329 11.53 -29.78 6.66
CA ILE A 329 10.48 -29.87 7.66
C ILE A 329 9.27 -29.11 7.10
N SER A 330 8.09 -29.71 7.17
CA SER A 330 6.85 -29.08 6.70
C SER A 330 6.56 -27.79 7.48
N SER A 331 5.82 -26.87 6.86
CA SER A 331 5.43 -25.59 7.47
C SER A 331 4.65 -25.72 8.79
N ASP A 332 4.00 -26.86 9.02
CA ASP A 332 3.30 -27.19 10.27
C ASP A 332 4.20 -27.86 11.34
N GLY A 333 5.47 -28.13 11.03
CA GLY A 333 6.44 -28.77 11.91
C GLY A 333 6.16 -30.26 12.20
N LYS A 334 5.23 -30.92 11.51
CA LYS A 334 4.83 -32.31 11.84
C LYS A 334 5.53 -33.38 11.01
N ARG A 335 6.03 -33.03 9.83
CA ARG A 335 6.67 -33.97 8.90
C ARG A 335 8.06 -33.49 8.56
N PHE A 336 8.98 -34.42 8.36
CA PHE A 336 10.27 -34.12 7.77
C PHE A 336 10.67 -35.18 6.76
N MET A 337 11.54 -34.81 5.83
CA MET A 337 12.10 -35.69 4.82
C MET A 337 13.54 -35.33 4.51
N GLU A 338 14.33 -36.34 4.12
CA GLU A 338 15.69 -36.13 3.63
C GLU A 338 15.61 -35.70 2.17
N MET A 339 16.17 -34.54 1.85
CA MET A 339 16.15 -34.01 0.48
C MET A 339 17.47 -34.22 -0.22
N LEU A 340 18.57 -33.89 0.44
CA LEU A 340 19.92 -33.99 -0.12
C LEU A 340 20.83 -34.74 0.85
N SER A 341 21.80 -35.42 0.29
CA SER A 341 22.70 -36.34 0.99
C SER A 341 24.09 -36.34 0.37
N VAL A 342 24.96 -37.21 0.89
CA VAL A 342 26.28 -37.49 0.33
C VAL A 342 26.23 -37.92 -1.15
N LYS A 343 25.12 -38.54 -1.60
CA LYS A 343 24.93 -38.92 -3.00
C LYS A 343 24.83 -37.72 -3.94
N ASP A 344 24.44 -36.58 -3.39
CA ASP A 344 24.24 -35.31 -4.09
C ASP A 344 25.47 -34.39 -3.97
N GLY A 345 26.60 -34.95 -3.49
CA GLY A 345 27.87 -34.22 -3.32
C GLY A 345 27.98 -33.43 -2.02
N LEU A 346 27.03 -33.57 -1.08
CA LEU A 346 27.05 -32.85 0.18
C LEU A 346 27.91 -33.54 1.24
N TYR A 347 28.97 -32.84 1.67
CA TYR A 347 29.82 -33.24 2.79
C TYR A 347 29.92 -32.08 3.78
N ASN A 348 29.41 -32.29 4.99
CA ASN A 348 29.40 -31.29 6.05
C ASN A 348 28.74 -29.97 5.59
N PRO A 349 27.43 -29.99 5.24
CA PRO A 349 26.72 -28.79 4.84
C PRO A 349 26.68 -27.80 5.99
N SER A 350 27.04 -26.54 5.72
CA SER A 350 27.23 -25.52 6.74
C SER A 350 26.18 -24.41 6.65
N VAL A 351 25.87 -23.91 5.46
CA VAL A 351 24.91 -22.83 5.24
C VAL A 351 23.97 -23.16 4.09
N LEU A 352 22.73 -22.71 4.25
CA LEU A 352 21.65 -22.81 3.26
C LEU A 352 21.14 -21.40 2.96
N ASP A 353 20.84 -21.13 1.70
CA ASP A 353 20.09 -19.96 1.29
C ASP A 353 19.07 -20.33 0.20
N TYR A 354 17.91 -19.70 0.21
CA TYR A 354 16.82 -20.01 -0.70
C TYR A 354 16.42 -18.78 -1.51
N ASP A 355 16.63 -18.85 -2.82
CA ASP A 355 16.16 -17.82 -3.74
C ASP A 355 14.69 -18.07 -4.09
N LYS A 356 13.82 -17.25 -3.49
CA LYS A 356 12.37 -17.28 -3.67
C LYS A 356 11.92 -16.96 -5.10
N SER A 357 12.70 -16.22 -5.87
CA SER A 357 12.34 -15.81 -7.23
C SER A 357 12.60 -16.90 -8.26
N THR A 358 13.63 -17.71 -8.05
CA THR A 358 14.07 -18.77 -8.96
C THR A 358 13.73 -20.18 -8.46
N ASN A 359 13.23 -20.30 -7.22
CA ASN A 359 12.95 -21.58 -6.55
C ASN A 359 14.22 -22.44 -6.41
N GLN A 360 15.33 -21.80 -6.06
CA GLN A 360 16.64 -22.43 -5.97
C GLN A 360 17.17 -22.45 -4.54
N LEU A 361 17.70 -23.59 -4.13
CA LEU A 361 18.36 -23.79 -2.84
C LEU A 361 19.87 -23.82 -3.06
N LEU A 362 20.58 -22.85 -2.50
CA LEU A 362 22.02 -22.83 -2.41
C LEU A 362 22.46 -23.53 -1.13
N VAL A 363 23.34 -24.52 -1.27
CA VAL A 363 23.92 -25.27 -0.16
C VAL A 363 25.43 -25.16 -0.23
N ALA A 364 26.04 -24.47 0.73
CA ALA A 364 27.49 -24.47 0.86
C ALA A 364 27.94 -25.52 1.86
N ASN A 365 29.10 -26.10 1.59
CA ASN A 365 29.66 -27.15 2.41
C ASN A 365 31.14 -26.87 2.73
N GLU A 366 31.69 -27.54 3.74
CA GLU A 366 33.06 -27.25 4.19
C GLU A 366 34.15 -27.72 3.20
N SER A 367 33.79 -28.43 2.12
CA SER A 367 34.73 -28.92 1.11
C SER A 367 35.03 -27.93 -0.03
N LYS A 368 34.94 -26.61 0.23
CA LYS A 368 35.20 -25.52 -0.74
C LYS A 368 34.25 -25.49 -1.95
N THR A 369 33.07 -26.11 -1.84
CA THR A 369 32.07 -26.18 -2.93
C THR A 369 30.72 -25.64 -2.45
N ALA A 370 30.02 -24.92 -3.33
CA ALA A 370 28.63 -24.55 -3.15
C ALA A 370 27.82 -25.18 -4.27
N PHE A 371 26.69 -25.79 -3.91
CA PHE A 371 25.78 -26.47 -4.84
C PHE A 371 24.49 -25.68 -4.93
N LEU A 372 24.01 -25.51 -6.16
CA LEU A 372 22.73 -24.88 -6.44
C LEU A 372 21.75 -25.97 -6.88
N PHE A 373 20.67 -26.15 -6.14
CA PHE A 373 19.64 -27.15 -6.41
C PHE A 373 18.36 -26.46 -6.83
N GLN A 374 17.78 -26.87 -7.95
CA GLN A 374 16.43 -26.47 -8.32
C GLN A 374 15.45 -27.25 -7.43
N VAL A 375 14.62 -26.53 -6.68
CA VAL A 375 13.58 -27.14 -5.87
C VAL A 375 12.33 -27.24 -6.74
N GLU A 376 11.93 -28.46 -7.09
CA GLU A 376 10.67 -28.69 -7.78
C GLU A 376 9.54 -28.75 -6.76
N SER A 377 8.59 -27.81 -6.85
CA SER A 377 7.34 -27.88 -6.11
C SER A 377 6.58 -29.11 -6.59
N LYS A 378 6.48 -30.15 -5.75
CA LYS A 378 5.55 -31.24 -6.00
C LYS A 378 4.13 -30.68 -5.84
N ASN A 379 3.39 -30.60 -6.96
CA ASN A 379 1.95 -30.36 -6.97
C ASN A 379 1.21 -31.33 -6.04
#